data_AF-A0AAU4JBS8-F1
#
_entry.id   AF-A0AAU4JBS8-F1
#
_cell.length_a   1.000
_cell.length_b   1.000
_cell.length_c   1.000
_cell.angle_alpha   90.00
_cell.angle_beta   90.00
_cell.angle_gamma   90.00
#
_symmetry.space_group_name_H-M   'P 1'
#
loop_
_entity.id
_entity.type
_entity.pdbx_description
1 polymer ?
#
loop_
_entity_poly.entity_id
_entity_poly.type
_entity_poly.pdbx_seq_one_letter_code
_entity_poly.pdbx_strand_id
1 'polypeptide(L)'
;MVGDDVIIGPRVRVWEFSTVRAGAVLCADVSIGFNCEVTRSFIGERAILGHRIGSNRTLVGAGAHLSANLTVAAISMWSSHLSNPEREIVLRTLGGLYRCGTPQFGALIGDRVQTGNNISLGPGLAIGRDCRIASGVTLAARTIPDHSAVTAPHTCDAEVRRRRPDAARGPWPPGSDGGRG
;
A
#
# COMPACT_ATOMS: atom_id res chain seq x y z
N MET A 1 -1.26 -17.97 4.46
CA MET A 1 -2.43 -18.52 5.15
C MET A 1 -3.69 -17.98 4.49
N VAL A 2 -4.60 -18.86 4.09
CA VAL A 2 -5.90 -18.42 3.56
C VAL A 2 -6.97 -19.01 4.47
N GLY A 3 -7.88 -18.17 4.98
CA GLY A 3 -8.95 -18.59 5.87
C GLY A 3 -10.09 -19.30 5.12
N ASP A 4 -10.81 -20.17 5.83
CA ASP A 4 -11.94 -20.94 5.29
C ASP A 4 -13.13 -20.06 4.89
N ASP A 5 -13.14 -18.81 5.36
CA ASP A 5 -14.18 -17.82 5.13
C ASP A 5 -13.91 -16.90 3.93
N VAL A 6 -12.89 -17.20 3.12
CA VAL A 6 -12.48 -16.40 1.97
C VAL A 6 -13.15 -16.91 0.69
N ILE A 7 -13.73 -16.00 -0.08
CA ILE A 7 -14.20 -16.30 -1.44
C ILE A 7 -13.06 -16.07 -2.42
N ILE A 8 -12.68 -17.12 -3.16
CA ILE A 8 -11.55 -17.10 -4.09
C ILE A 8 -12.06 -17.40 -5.51
N GLY A 9 -11.91 -16.43 -6.40
CA GLY A 9 -12.24 -16.55 -7.81
C GLY A 9 -11.25 -17.44 -8.58
N PRO A 10 -11.55 -17.75 -9.85
CA PRO A 10 -10.68 -18.57 -10.67
C PRO A 10 -9.34 -17.86 -10.93
N ARG A 11 -8.26 -18.66 -10.98
CA ARG A 11 -6.88 -18.23 -11.31
C ARG A 11 -6.28 -17.19 -10.35
N VAL A 12 -6.85 -17.06 -9.15
CA VAL A 12 -6.23 -16.26 -8.08
C VAL A 12 -4.92 -16.89 -7.65
N ARG A 13 -3.90 -16.06 -7.44
CA ARG A 13 -2.61 -16.47 -6.87
C ARG A 13 -2.37 -15.74 -5.56
N VAL A 14 -2.08 -16.49 -4.51
CA VAL A 14 -1.65 -15.95 -3.21
C VAL A 14 -0.25 -16.48 -2.94
N TRP A 15 0.71 -15.56 -2.86
CA TRP A 15 2.13 -15.86 -2.66
C TRP A 15 2.48 -16.01 -1.18
N GLU A 16 3.72 -16.41 -0.92
CA GLU A 16 4.21 -16.80 0.40
C GLU A 16 4.11 -15.67 1.42
N PHE A 17 3.96 -16.08 2.69
CA PHE A 17 3.84 -15.19 3.85
C PHE A 17 2.63 -14.25 3.82
N SER A 18 1.77 -14.34 2.80
CA SER A 18 0.53 -13.58 2.75
C SER A 18 -0.58 -14.25 3.53
N THR A 19 -1.40 -13.43 4.18
CA THR A 19 -2.59 -13.85 4.91
C THR A 19 -3.83 -13.22 4.31
N VAL A 20 -4.78 -14.05 3.88
CA VAL A 20 -6.10 -13.62 3.40
C VAL A 20 -7.14 -14.26 4.30
N ARG A 21 -7.99 -13.47 4.96
CA ARG A 21 -8.92 -13.98 5.99
C ARG A 21 -10.09 -13.04 6.24
N ALA A 22 -10.98 -13.42 7.15
CA ALA A 22 -12.03 -12.56 7.70
C ALA A 22 -12.99 -12.08 6.61
N GLY A 23 -13.54 -13.01 5.81
CA GLY A 23 -14.55 -12.73 4.80
C GLY A 23 -14.03 -11.93 3.61
N ALA A 24 -12.74 -11.99 3.30
CA ALA A 24 -12.19 -11.34 2.11
C ALA A 24 -12.70 -12.02 0.82
N VAL A 25 -12.87 -11.22 -0.23
CA VAL A 25 -13.32 -11.68 -1.54
C VAL A 25 -12.26 -11.32 -2.57
N LEU A 26 -11.74 -12.32 -3.27
CA LEU A 26 -10.77 -12.17 -4.34
C LEU A 26 -11.44 -12.56 -5.66
N CYS A 27 -11.63 -11.61 -6.58
CA CYS A 27 -12.19 -11.89 -7.89
C CYS A 27 -11.21 -12.63 -8.81
N ALA A 28 -11.66 -12.96 -10.03
CA ALA A 28 -10.85 -13.70 -10.99
C ALA A 28 -9.51 -13.00 -11.29
N ASP A 29 -8.46 -13.81 -11.47
CA ASP A 29 -7.12 -13.35 -11.87
C ASP A 29 -6.43 -12.37 -10.89
N VAL A 30 -6.89 -12.28 -9.63
CA VAL A 30 -6.23 -11.49 -8.60
C VAL A 30 -4.88 -12.10 -8.22
N SER A 31 -3.87 -11.25 -8.01
CA SER A 31 -2.56 -11.65 -7.50
C SER A 31 -2.27 -10.96 -6.17
N ILE A 32 -2.16 -11.74 -5.10
CA ILE A 32 -1.73 -11.29 -3.77
C ILE A 32 -0.29 -11.71 -3.58
N GLY A 33 0.66 -10.81 -3.83
CA GLY A 33 2.09 -11.08 -3.72
C GLY A 33 2.59 -11.14 -2.28
N PHE A 34 3.91 -11.24 -2.12
CA PHE A 34 4.59 -11.59 -0.87
C PHE A 34 4.20 -10.74 0.35
N ASN A 35 3.98 -11.39 1.49
CA ASN A 35 3.77 -10.78 2.81
C ASN A 35 2.66 -9.72 2.87
N CYS A 36 1.55 -9.95 2.16
CA CYS A 36 0.36 -9.11 2.24
C CYS A 36 -0.59 -9.61 3.33
N GLU A 37 -1.29 -8.70 4.00
CA GLU A 37 -2.42 -9.00 4.87
C GLU A 37 -3.69 -8.42 4.27
N VAL A 38 -4.63 -9.28 3.90
CA VAL A 38 -5.91 -8.89 3.28
C VAL A 38 -7.05 -9.40 4.14
N THR A 39 -7.83 -8.47 4.72
CA THR A 39 -8.90 -8.79 5.67
C THR A 39 -10.17 -8.00 5.37
N ARG A 40 -11.34 -8.65 5.41
CA ARG A 40 -12.65 -8.00 5.19
C ARG A 40 -12.69 -7.10 3.95
N SER A 41 -11.95 -7.45 2.90
CA SER A 41 -11.72 -6.61 1.73
C SER A 41 -12.26 -7.28 0.47
N PHE A 42 -12.73 -6.48 -0.47
CA PHE A 42 -13.12 -6.93 -1.80
C PHE A 42 -12.03 -6.51 -2.80
N ILE A 43 -11.49 -7.47 -3.54
CA ILE A 43 -10.42 -7.25 -4.50
C ILE A 43 -10.94 -7.62 -5.89
N GLY A 44 -11.11 -6.60 -6.74
CA GLY A 44 -11.68 -6.70 -8.08
C GLY A 44 -10.80 -7.48 -9.06
N GLU A 45 -11.38 -7.88 -10.18
CA GLU A 45 -10.73 -8.75 -11.16
C GLU A 45 -9.39 -8.20 -11.65
N ARG A 46 -8.41 -9.08 -11.84
CA ARG A 46 -7.06 -8.75 -12.34
C ARG A 46 -6.31 -7.72 -11.47
N ALA A 47 -6.79 -7.42 -10.26
CA ALA A 47 -6.06 -6.54 -9.35
C ALA A 47 -4.80 -7.23 -8.81
N ILE A 48 -3.75 -6.44 -8.61
CA ILE A 48 -2.45 -6.88 -8.14
C ILE A 48 -2.13 -6.13 -6.84
N LEU A 49 -2.00 -6.88 -5.76
CA LEU A 49 -1.40 -6.43 -4.52
C LEU A 49 0.05 -6.94 -4.53
N GLY A 50 1.01 -6.09 -4.85
CA GLY A 50 2.38 -6.51 -5.16
C GLY A 50 3.11 -7.08 -3.95
N HIS A 51 3.57 -6.24 -3.01
CA HIS A 51 4.32 -6.75 -1.85
C HIS A 51 4.03 -5.95 -0.58
N ARG A 52 3.91 -6.65 0.56
CA ARG A 52 3.78 -6.00 1.88
C ARG A 52 2.62 -5.00 1.91
N ILE A 53 1.46 -5.45 1.42
CA ILE A 53 0.22 -4.68 1.41
C ILE A 53 -0.59 -5.01 2.67
N GLY A 54 -0.93 -4.01 3.47
CA GLY A 54 -1.90 -4.12 4.56
C GLY A 54 -3.25 -3.57 4.11
N SER A 55 -4.22 -4.44 3.80
CA SER A 55 -5.56 -4.08 3.35
C SER A 55 -6.61 -4.61 4.32
N ASN A 56 -7.33 -3.72 5.00
CA ASN A 56 -8.42 -4.06 5.90
C ASN A 56 -9.67 -3.25 5.55
N ARG A 57 -10.84 -3.91 5.42
CA ARG A 57 -12.12 -3.24 5.12
C ARG A 57 -12.04 -2.30 3.92
N THR A 58 -11.37 -2.75 2.87
CA THR A 58 -11.05 -1.95 1.69
C THR A 58 -11.69 -2.55 0.45
N LEU A 59 -12.16 -1.70 -0.45
CA LEU A 59 -12.65 -2.07 -1.76
C LEU A 59 -11.58 -1.68 -2.78
N VAL A 60 -11.10 -2.65 -3.56
CA VAL A 60 -10.09 -2.44 -4.60
C VAL A 60 -10.71 -2.78 -5.95
N GLY A 61 -10.70 -1.82 -6.88
CA GLY A 61 -11.29 -1.93 -8.21
C GLY A 61 -10.52 -2.87 -9.15
N ALA A 62 -11.14 -3.19 -10.27
CA ALA A 62 -10.60 -4.10 -11.26
C ALA A 62 -9.34 -3.52 -11.92
N GLY A 63 -8.32 -4.37 -12.09
CA GLY A 63 -7.04 -4.02 -12.71
C GLY A 63 -6.22 -2.99 -11.93
N ALA A 64 -6.56 -2.70 -10.67
CA ALA A 64 -5.74 -1.85 -9.82
C ALA A 64 -4.40 -2.56 -9.49
N HIS A 65 -3.32 -1.80 -9.42
CA HIS A 65 -2.00 -2.30 -9.07
C HIS A 65 -1.43 -1.50 -7.89
N LEU A 66 -1.41 -2.15 -6.73
CA LEU A 66 -0.81 -1.62 -5.51
C LEU A 66 0.62 -2.15 -5.41
N SER A 67 1.64 -1.31 -5.65
CA SER A 67 3.02 -1.79 -5.84
C SER A 67 3.63 -2.45 -4.60
N ALA A 68 4.16 -1.69 -3.63
CA ALA A 68 4.77 -2.28 -2.44
C ALA A 68 4.70 -1.38 -1.22
N ASN A 69 4.66 -1.96 -0.01
CA ASN A 69 4.65 -1.23 1.26
C ASN A 69 3.49 -0.21 1.30
N LEU A 70 2.27 -0.68 1.04
CA LEU A 70 1.08 0.15 1.14
C LEU A 70 0.20 -0.36 2.28
N THR A 71 -0.19 0.56 3.17
CA THR A 71 -1.06 0.26 4.29
C THR A 71 -2.33 1.10 4.20
N VAL A 72 -3.47 0.46 4.38
CA VAL A 72 -4.78 1.10 4.50
C VAL A 72 -5.25 1.01 5.94
N ALA A 73 -5.30 2.16 6.62
CA ALA A 73 -5.90 2.26 7.93
C ALA A 73 -7.42 2.24 7.83
N ALA A 74 -8.09 1.45 8.67
CA ALA A 74 -9.55 1.34 8.69
C ALA A 74 -10.21 2.02 9.88
N ILE A 75 -9.43 2.54 10.83
CA ILE A 75 -9.91 3.11 12.09
C ILE A 75 -9.46 4.56 12.19
N SER A 76 -10.37 5.43 12.62
CA SER A 76 -10.05 6.83 12.89
C SER A 76 -9.20 6.97 14.15
N MET A 77 -8.13 7.76 14.07
CA MET A 77 -7.31 8.12 15.24
C MET A 77 -8.06 8.96 16.29
N TRP A 78 -9.21 9.50 15.92
CA TRP A 78 -10.05 10.29 16.82
C TRP A 78 -11.09 9.45 17.58
N SER A 79 -11.01 8.12 17.47
CA SER A 79 -11.65 7.19 18.40
C SER A 79 -10.79 7.12 19.68
N SER A 80 -11.44 7.19 20.84
CA SER A 80 -10.77 7.12 22.15
C SER A 80 -10.12 5.75 22.38
N HIS A 81 -10.74 4.68 21.87
CA HIS A 81 -10.27 3.32 22.01
C HIS A 81 -10.14 2.65 20.65
N LEU A 82 -8.91 2.53 20.13
CA LEU A 82 -8.69 1.95 18.80
C LEU A 82 -9.05 0.45 18.72
N SER A 83 -9.06 -0.28 19.85
CA SER A 83 -9.50 -1.67 19.93
C SER A 83 -11.03 -1.83 19.84
N ASN A 84 -11.80 -0.81 20.20
CA ASN A 84 -13.25 -0.76 20.11
C ASN A 84 -13.70 0.60 19.55
N PRO A 85 -13.50 0.84 18.24
CA PRO A 85 -13.69 2.16 17.69
C PRO A 85 -15.16 2.56 17.66
N GLU A 86 -15.44 3.75 18.14
CA GLU A 86 -16.77 4.34 18.27
C GLU A 86 -17.03 5.41 17.22
N ARG A 87 -15.98 6.01 16.66
CA ARG A 87 -16.13 7.13 15.73
C ARG A 87 -16.39 6.64 14.32
N GLU A 88 -17.55 7.00 13.80
CA GLU A 88 -17.96 6.69 12.44
C GLU A 88 -16.98 7.24 11.40
N ILE A 89 -16.69 6.42 10.38
CA ILE A 89 -15.94 6.85 9.21
C ILE A 89 -16.86 7.60 8.24
N VAL A 90 -16.35 8.69 7.69
CA VAL A 90 -17.08 9.56 6.74
C VAL A 90 -16.20 9.77 5.53
N LEU A 91 -16.72 9.53 4.33
CA LEU A 91 -16.07 9.90 3.07
C LEU A 91 -16.34 11.37 2.79
N ARG A 92 -15.28 12.11 2.48
CA ARG A 92 -15.37 13.51 2.05
C ARG A 92 -15.28 13.57 0.53
N THR A 93 -16.43 13.65 -0.13
CA THR A 93 -16.54 13.73 -1.59
C THR A 93 -16.68 15.19 -2.04
N LEU A 94 -16.54 15.44 -3.35
CA LEU A 94 -16.83 16.76 -3.93
C LEU A 94 -18.31 17.15 -3.73
N GLY A 95 -19.22 16.17 -3.69
CA GLY A 95 -20.65 16.37 -3.45
C GLY A 95 -21.05 16.46 -1.98
N GLY A 96 -20.08 16.47 -1.06
CA GLY A 96 -20.32 16.56 0.38
C GLY A 96 -19.87 15.32 1.16
N LEU A 97 -20.39 15.21 2.38
CA LEU A 97 -20.03 14.16 3.33
C LEU A 97 -20.95 12.95 3.18
N TYR A 98 -20.35 11.78 2.97
CA TYR A 98 -21.06 10.50 2.95
C TYR A 98 -20.71 9.69 4.20
N ARG A 99 -21.74 9.36 4.99
CA ARG A 99 -21.63 8.59 6.23
C ARG A 99 -21.56 7.10 5.91
N CYS A 100 -20.53 6.40 6.38
CA CYS A 100 -20.38 4.96 6.12
C CYS A 100 -21.31 4.08 6.96
N GLY A 101 -21.88 4.60 8.05
CA GLY A 101 -22.65 3.81 9.02
C GLY A 101 -21.80 2.84 9.85
N THR A 102 -20.46 2.95 9.79
CA THR A 102 -19.52 2.07 10.49
C THR A 102 -18.34 2.85 11.04
N PRO A 103 -17.82 2.51 12.24
CA PRO A 103 -16.59 3.07 12.78
C PRO A 103 -15.32 2.47 12.17
N GLN A 104 -15.48 1.49 11.26
CA GLN A 104 -14.37 0.83 10.60
C GLN A 104 -14.59 0.75 9.09
N PHE A 105 -13.79 1.48 8.33
CA PHE A 105 -13.77 1.45 6.87
C PHE A 105 -12.41 1.95 6.36
N GLY A 106 -11.76 1.15 5.53
CA GLY A 106 -10.42 1.40 5.00
C GLY A 106 -10.44 2.45 3.90
N ALA A 107 -10.47 1.99 2.65
CA ALA A 107 -10.55 2.86 1.50
C ALA A 107 -11.40 2.27 0.37
N LEU A 108 -11.84 3.13 -0.53
CA LEU A 108 -12.32 2.78 -1.87
C LEU A 108 -11.21 3.13 -2.86
N ILE A 109 -10.67 2.13 -3.55
CA ILE A 109 -9.64 2.30 -4.58
C ILE A 109 -10.28 1.93 -5.92
N GLY A 110 -10.39 2.89 -6.83
CA GLY A 110 -11.06 2.70 -8.12
C GLY A 110 -10.34 1.75 -9.08
N ASP A 111 -11.01 1.43 -10.17
CA ASP A 111 -10.47 0.58 -11.23
C ASP A 111 -9.18 1.17 -11.82
N ARG A 112 -8.24 0.29 -12.17
CA ARG A 112 -6.98 0.64 -12.85
C ARG A 112 -6.12 1.68 -12.13
N VAL A 113 -6.36 1.94 -10.85
CA VAL A 113 -5.47 2.76 -10.02
C VAL A 113 -4.11 2.11 -9.95
N GLN A 114 -3.05 2.91 -10.12
CA GLN A 114 -1.67 2.48 -9.97
C GLN A 114 -1.02 3.24 -8.83
N THR A 115 -0.39 2.53 -7.91
CA THR A 115 0.36 3.14 -6.82
C THR A 115 1.85 2.85 -6.94
N GLY A 116 2.67 3.80 -6.56
CA GLY A 116 4.06 3.59 -6.21
C GLY A 116 4.18 2.81 -4.90
N ASN A 117 5.35 2.91 -4.28
CA ASN A 117 5.67 2.21 -3.04
C ASN A 117 5.69 3.13 -1.81
N ASN A 118 5.62 2.53 -0.63
CA ASN A 118 5.71 3.24 0.65
C ASN A 118 4.60 4.30 0.82
N ILE A 119 3.35 3.84 0.77
CA ILE A 119 2.15 4.68 0.80
C ILE A 119 1.31 4.36 2.03
N SER A 120 0.75 5.38 2.66
CA SER A 120 -0.18 5.24 3.78
C SER A 120 -1.52 5.90 3.43
N LEU A 121 -2.59 5.11 3.45
CA LEU A 121 -3.95 5.56 3.18
C LEU A 121 -4.75 5.57 4.48
N GLY A 122 -5.31 6.72 4.83
CA GLY A 122 -6.17 6.90 5.99
C GLY A 122 -7.58 6.32 5.78
N PRO A 123 -8.33 6.13 6.88
CA PRO A 123 -9.68 5.58 6.82
C PRO A 123 -10.64 6.52 6.09
N GLY A 124 -11.57 5.95 5.32
CA GLY A 124 -12.56 6.71 4.56
C GLY A 124 -11.99 7.41 3.32
N LEU A 125 -10.82 7.00 2.83
CA LEU A 125 -10.27 7.53 1.58
C LEU A 125 -11.03 6.95 0.38
N ALA A 126 -11.28 7.78 -0.63
CA ALA A 126 -11.78 7.32 -1.92
C ALA A 126 -10.84 7.80 -3.04
N ILE A 127 -10.40 6.88 -3.88
CA ILE A 127 -9.55 7.14 -5.04
C ILE A 127 -10.35 6.78 -6.29
N GLY A 128 -10.55 7.76 -7.17
CA GLY A 128 -11.20 7.58 -8.45
C GLY A 128 -10.47 6.60 -9.36
N ARG A 129 -11.13 6.17 -10.43
CA ARG A 129 -10.54 5.25 -11.41
C ARG A 129 -9.35 5.90 -12.13
N ASP A 130 -8.47 5.09 -12.68
CA ASP A 130 -7.34 5.51 -13.52
C ASP A 130 -6.41 6.53 -12.84
N CYS A 131 -6.37 6.58 -11.51
CA CYS A 131 -5.48 7.47 -10.78
C CYS A 131 -4.06 6.89 -10.68
N ARG A 132 -3.08 7.77 -10.55
CA ARG A 132 -1.69 7.42 -10.24
C ARG A 132 -1.25 8.06 -8.93
N ILE A 133 -0.87 7.24 -7.95
CA ILE A 133 -0.38 7.70 -6.66
C ILE A 133 1.12 7.45 -6.59
N ALA A 134 1.92 8.51 -6.51
CA ALA A 134 3.38 8.40 -6.44
C ALA A 134 3.86 7.77 -5.12
N SER A 135 5.08 7.25 -5.15
CA SER A 135 5.73 6.69 -3.97
C SER A 135 5.89 7.69 -2.83
N GLY A 136 5.83 7.23 -1.58
CA GLY A 136 6.03 8.10 -0.40
C GLY A 136 4.82 8.96 -0.03
N VAL A 137 3.70 8.85 -0.75
CA VAL A 137 2.49 9.63 -0.48
C VAL A 137 1.75 9.10 0.75
N THR A 138 1.33 10.04 1.61
CA THR A 138 0.38 9.76 2.70
C THR A 138 -0.89 10.57 2.48
N LEU A 139 -2.04 9.91 2.48
CA LEU A 139 -3.34 10.51 2.18
C LEU A 139 -4.31 10.26 3.32
N ALA A 140 -4.98 11.33 3.77
CA ALA A 140 -6.01 11.25 4.80
C ALA A 140 -7.34 11.79 4.26
N ALA A 141 -8.42 11.02 4.47
CA ALA A 141 -9.83 11.40 4.43
C ALA A 141 -10.25 12.46 3.38
N ARG A 142 -9.82 12.30 2.13
CA ARG A 142 -10.26 13.10 0.98
C ARG A 142 -10.58 12.18 -0.20
N THR A 143 -11.48 12.61 -1.07
CA THR A 143 -11.68 11.93 -2.35
C THR A 143 -10.68 12.47 -3.37
N ILE A 144 -10.03 11.57 -4.10
CA ILE A 144 -9.24 11.88 -5.28
C ILE A 144 -10.12 11.62 -6.50
N PRO A 145 -10.37 12.62 -7.37
CA PRO A 145 -11.20 12.44 -8.57
C PRO A 145 -10.59 11.44 -9.56
N ASP A 146 -11.42 10.89 -10.44
CA ASP A 146 -10.99 10.04 -11.56
C ASP A 146 -9.85 10.70 -12.37
N HIS A 147 -8.97 9.88 -12.96
CA HIS A 147 -7.89 10.31 -13.85
C HIS A 147 -6.87 11.29 -13.22
N SER A 148 -6.74 11.29 -11.90
CA SER A 148 -5.84 12.21 -11.19
C SER A 148 -4.47 11.59 -10.91
N ALA A 149 -3.44 12.44 -10.81
CA ALA A 149 -2.13 12.06 -10.31
C ALA A 149 -1.85 12.75 -8.98
N VAL A 150 -1.39 11.99 -7.99
CA VAL A 150 -0.93 12.53 -6.70
C VAL A 150 0.57 12.31 -6.59
N THR A 151 1.32 13.40 -6.55
CA THR A 151 2.78 13.38 -6.43
C THR A 151 3.22 13.51 -4.97
N ALA A 152 4.39 13.00 -4.65
CA ALA A 152 4.96 13.17 -3.31
C ALA A 152 5.28 14.65 -3.06
N PRO A 153 5.00 15.18 -1.86
CA PRO A 153 5.28 16.58 -1.52
C PRO A 153 6.77 16.89 -1.41
N HIS A 154 7.61 15.87 -1.21
CA HIS A 154 9.05 16.00 -1.05
C HIS A 154 9.77 15.03 -1.99
N THR A 155 9.91 15.42 -3.26
CA THR A 155 10.86 14.77 -4.16
C THR A 155 12.19 15.51 -4.04
N CYS A 156 13.27 14.76 -3.80
CA CYS A 156 14.61 15.31 -3.75
C CYS A 156 15.06 15.64 -5.18
N ASP A 157 15.50 16.88 -5.41
CA ASP A 157 16.31 17.20 -6.58
C ASP A 157 17.71 16.61 -6.38
N ALA A 158 17.95 15.47 -7.02
CA ALA A 158 19.23 14.78 -6.92
C ALA A 158 20.20 15.26 -8.01
N GLU A 159 21.33 15.83 -7.61
CA GLU A 159 22.46 16.02 -8.52
C GLU A 159 23.16 14.68 -8.76
N VAL A 160 23.01 14.12 -9.96
CA VAL A 160 23.67 12.88 -10.37
C VAL A 160 25.10 13.19 -10.78
N ARG A 161 26.08 12.96 -9.89
CA ARG A 161 27.51 13.04 -10.23
C ARG A 161 28.04 11.64 -10.55
N ARG A 162 28.63 11.46 -11.74
CA ARG A 162 29.37 10.23 -12.06
C ARG A 162 30.60 10.14 -11.14
N ARG A 163 30.64 9.14 -10.27
CA ARG A 163 31.84 8.80 -9.51
C ARG A 163 32.92 8.40 -10.52
N ARG A 164 34.06 9.10 -10.56
CA ARG A 164 35.23 8.62 -11.31
C ARG A 164 35.61 7.25 -10.72
N PRO A 165 36.03 6.26 -11.54
CA PRO A 165 36.56 5.01 -10.99
C PRO A 165 37.66 5.37 -9.99
N ASP A 166 37.62 4.77 -8.80
CA ASP A 166 38.66 4.99 -7.78
C ASP A 166 40.01 4.72 -8.47
N ALA A 167 40.82 5.78 -8.66
CA ALA A 167 42.20 5.62 -9.07
C ALA A 167 42.85 4.74 -8.01
N ALA A 168 43.34 3.58 -8.44
CA ALA A 168 44.00 2.54 -7.66
C ALA A 168 44.37 2.97 -6.24
N ARG A 169 43.75 2.33 -5.23
CA ARG A 169 44.35 2.24 -3.89
C ARG A 169 45.80 1.77 -4.11
N GLY A 170 46.77 2.66 -3.90
CA GLY A 170 48.18 2.31 -3.96
C GLY A 170 48.47 1.14 -3.01
N PRO A 171 49.49 0.31 -3.30
CA PRO A 171 49.76 -0.88 -2.50
C PRO A 171 49.98 -0.49 -1.04
N TRP A 172 49.36 -1.29 -0.17
CA TRP A 172 49.49 -1.24 1.29
C TRP A 172 50.97 -1.12 1.71
N PRO A 173 51.34 -0.22 2.64
CA PRO A 173 52.74 -0.12 3.07
C PRO A 173 53.20 -1.44 3.70
N PRO A 174 54.43 -1.91 3.42
CA PRO A 174 54.93 -3.15 4.00
C PRO A 174 54.95 -3.04 5.52
N GLY A 175 54.35 -4.03 6.19
CA GLY A 175 54.29 -4.10 7.64
C GLY A 175 55.68 -4.09 8.26
N SER A 176 55.86 -3.30 9.32
CA SER A 176 57.03 -3.34 10.17
C SER A 176 57.09 -4.69 10.90
N ASP A 177 57.98 -5.57 10.47
CA ASP A 177 58.27 -6.83 11.13
C ASP A 177 59.01 -6.55 12.44
N GLY A 178 58.26 -6.55 13.55
CA GLY A 178 58.79 -6.45 14.90
C GLY A 178 59.37 -7.79 15.33
N GLY A 179 60.64 -8.03 14.99
CA GLY A 179 61.43 -9.12 15.53
C GLY A 179 61.71 -8.90 17.02
N ARG A 180 61.10 -9.73 17.86
CA ARG A 180 61.40 -9.83 19.29
C ARG A 180 62.74 -10.54 19.48
N GLY A 181 63.63 -9.91 20.25
CA GLY A 181 64.67 -10.61 21.01
C GLY A 181 64.12 -11.12 22.34
#